data_AF-A0A7E6F240-F1
#
_entry.id   AF-A0A7E6F240-F1
#
_cell.length_a   1.000
_cell.length_b   1.000
_cell.length_c   1.000
_cell.angle_alpha   90.00
_cell.angle_beta   90.00
_cell.angle_gamma   90.00
#
_symmetry.space_group_name_H-M   'P 1'
#
loop_
_entity.id
_entity.type
_entity.pdbx_description
1 polymer ?
#
loop_
_entity_poly.entity_id
_entity_poly.type
_entity_poly.pdbx_seq_one_letter_code
_entity_poly.pdbx_strand_id
1 'polypeptide(L)'
;MDKITYINRGKKYGTVEVRFTSEEVAKKLSMEPIKAEDIVLLPLYKGKRTSKITMNNIPPEADAEVLVAAVMVGLEEKINILQATVEEEEFWKGQKIIIAIQAEVQTLEEIPETLKISEDERVTVFVEGRKPRCFGCGKKGHVRAECQPQPKPQEAAQPSGKEEAVSSETALVGPGGTTEGVEVTEAAEPTEEEKKSEETKKEEGWPEGLRTDKVRIFP
;
A
#
# COMPACT_ATOMS: atom_id res chain seq x y z
N MET A 1 16.70 33.66 -0.47
CA MET A 1 15.76 32.60 -0.92
C MET A 1 16.48 31.67 -1.89
N ASP A 2 17.77 31.42 -1.66
CA ASP A 2 18.71 31.08 -2.75
C ASP A 2 18.88 29.57 -2.94
N LYS A 3 17.88 28.82 -2.45
CA LYS A 3 17.91 27.36 -2.32
C LYS A 3 16.94 26.66 -3.27
N ILE A 4 16.02 27.42 -3.86
CA ILE A 4 15.01 26.92 -4.80
C ILE A 4 15.45 27.35 -6.19
N THR A 5 15.68 26.39 -7.07
CA THR A 5 16.15 26.63 -8.44
C THR A 5 15.00 26.75 -9.41
N TYR A 6 13.88 26.07 -9.13
CA TYR A 6 12.75 26.00 -10.04
C TYR A 6 11.46 25.66 -9.29
N ILE A 7 10.37 26.32 -9.68
CA ILE A 7 9.02 26.05 -9.18
C ILE A 7 8.12 25.88 -10.40
N ASN A 8 7.41 24.76 -10.47
CA ASN A 8 6.42 24.51 -11.50
C ASN A 8 5.08 24.15 -10.87
N ARG A 9 3.99 24.64 -11.44
CA ARG A 9 2.63 24.26 -11.03
C ARG A 9 2.11 23.17 -11.96
N GLY A 10 1.61 22.10 -11.36
CA GLY A 10 0.96 21.01 -12.09
C GLY A 10 -0.30 21.49 -12.81
N LYS A 11 -0.63 20.86 -13.95
CA LYS A 11 -1.77 21.27 -14.80
C LYS A 11 -3.15 20.94 -14.23
N LYS A 12 -3.29 19.92 -13.37
CA LYS A 12 -4.61 19.32 -13.05
C LYS A 12 -4.94 19.17 -11.57
N TYR A 13 -3.98 19.35 -10.69
CA TYR A 13 -4.13 19.23 -9.25
C TYR A 13 -3.21 20.28 -8.67
N GLY A 14 -3.53 20.89 -7.52
CA GLY A 14 -2.73 21.95 -6.88
C GLY A 14 -1.32 21.51 -6.42
N THR A 15 -0.66 20.65 -7.19
CA THR A 15 0.70 20.18 -7.00
C THR A 15 1.67 21.23 -7.49
N VAL A 16 2.71 21.45 -6.69
CA VAL A 16 3.83 22.32 -7.04
C VAL A 16 5.08 21.45 -7.03
N GLU A 17 5.75 21.33 -8.17
CA GLU A 17 7.07 20.73 -8.24
C GLU A 17 8.09 21.81 -7.85
N VAL A 18 8.79 21.60 -6.74
CA VAL A 18 9.87 22.48 -6.29
C VAL A 18 11.18 21.74 -6.46
N ARG A 19 12.12 22.31 -7.22
CA ARG A 19 13.48 21.79 -7.33
C ARG A 19 14.40 22.62 -6.45
N PHE A 20 15.26 21.91 -5.74
CA PHE A 20 16.25 22.49 -4.84
C PHE A 20 17.64 22.35 -5.44
N THR A 21 18.57 23.19 -4.98
CA THR A 21 19.96 23.16 -5.45
C THR A 21 20.70 21.89 -5.03
N SER A 22 20.33 21.26 -3.90
CA SER A 22 20.93 20.03 -3.41
C SER A 22 19.93 19.10 -2.74
N GLU A 23 20.25 17.80 -2.68
CA GLU A 23 19.42 16.78 -2.03
C GLU A 23 19.26 17.06 -0.53
N GLU A 24 20.33 17.50 0.14
CA GLU A 24 20.34 17.79 1.58
C GLU A 24 19.34 18.89 1.93
N VAL A 25 19.27 19.93 1.08
CA VAL A 25 18.33 21.04 1.23
C VAL A 25 16.90 20.55 0.99
N ALA A 26 16.68 19.75 -0.05
CA ALA A 26 15.38 19.15 -0.32
C ALA A 26 14.90 18.29 0.85
N LYS A 27 15.79 17.45 1.40
CA LYS A 27 15.50 16.57 2.54
C LYS A 27 15.12 17.40 3.77
N LYS A 28 15.93 18.41 4.10
CA LYS A 28 15.67 19.29 5.24
C LYS A 28 14.32 20.00 5.11
N LEU A 29 14.04 20.59 3.94
CA LEU A 29 12.81 21.34 3.70
C LEU A 29 11.58 20.46 3.52
N SER A 30 11.73 19.21 3.06
CA SER A 30 10.62 18.25 2.98
C SER A 30 10.13 17.77 4.34
N MET A 31 10.97 17.86 5.37
CA MET A 31 10.61 17.47 6.74
C MET A 31 10.02 18.62 7.54
N GLU A 32 10.22 19.87 7.11
CA GLU A 32 9.68 21.05 7.78
C GLU A 32 8.30 21.36 7.18
N PRO A 33 7.18 21.17 7.91
CA PRO A 33 5.87 21.56 7.42
C PRO A 33 5.87 23.07 7.15
N ILE A 34 5.43 23.46 5.96
CA ILE A 34 5.35 24.87 5.59
C ILE A 34 4.17 25.46 6.37
N LYS A 35 4.47 26.23 7.41
CA LYS A 35 3.49 26.79 8.35
C LYS A 35 2.44 27.73 7.73
N ALA A 36 2.59 28.08 6.45
CA ALA A 36 1.83 29.18 5.85
C ALA A 36 0.45 28.77 5.36
N GLU A 37 0.23 27.51 5.00
CA GLU A 37 -0.99 26.93 4.44
C GLU A 37 -0.79 25.41 4.51
N ASP A 38 -1.83 24.58 4.66
CA ASP A 38 -1.78 23.10 4.79
C ASP A 38 -1.11 22.40 3.57
N ILE A 39 0.19 22.63 3.38
CA ILE A 39 0.99 22.21 2.24
C ILE A 39 2.05 21.26 2.76
N VAL A 40 1.94 20.00 2.34
CA VAL A 40 2.93 18.96 2.61
C VAL A 40 3.84 18.84 1.39
N LEU A 41 5.13 19.08 1.57
CA LEU A 41 6.13 18.81 0.52
C LEU A 41 6.47 17.31 0.52
N LEU A 42 6.16 16.64 -0.59
CA LEU A 42 6.44 15.21 -0.77
C LEU A 42 7.73 15.03 -1.58
N PRO A 43 8.81 14.46 -1.02
CA PRO A 43 10.05 14.27 -1.75
C PRO A 43 9.91 13.08 -2.72
N LEU A 44 9.64 13.35 -4.00
CA LEU A 44 9.44 12.32 -5.04
C LEU A 44 10.73 11.66 -5.55
N TYR A 45 11.90 12.24 -5.22
CA TYR A 45 13.17 11.89 -5.86
C TYR A 45 13.81 10.57 -5.38
N LYS A 46 13.19 9.85 -4.44
CA LYS A 46 13.75 8.61 -3.86
C LYS A 46 13.16 7.32 -4.40
N GLY A 47 12.34 7.39 -5.46
CA GLY A 47 11.55 6.22 -5.90
C GLY A 47 10.50 5.78 -4.85
N LYS A 48 10.36 6.54 -3.76
CA LYS A 48 9.33 6.37 -2.76
C LYS A 48 8.08 7.10 -3.22
N ARG A 49 6.94 6.43 -3.12
CA ARG A 49 5.64 7.03 -3.40
C ARG A 49 4.89 7.30 -2.11
N THR A 50 4.04 8.30 -2.14
CA THR A 50 3.07 8.52 -1.07
C THR A 50 1.92 7.51 -1.23
N SER A 51 1.48 6.93 -0.14
CA SER A 51 0.35 5.99 -0.12
C SER A 51 -0.46 6.17 1.14
N LYS A 52 -1.76 5.93 1.02
CA LYS A 52 -2.70 5.98 2.14
C LYS A 52 -2.93 4.58 2.68
N ILE A 53 -2.75 4.41 3.98
CA ILE A 53 -3.20 3.23 4.72
C ILE A 53 -4.51 3.59 5.40
N THR A 54 -5.51 2.71 5.28
CA THR A 54 -6.79 2.85 5.96
C THR A 54 -7.06 1.58 6.75
N MET A 55 -7.21 1.72 8.06
CA MET A 55 -7.56 0.64 8.96
C MET A 55 -9.03 0.81 9.36
N ASN A 56 -9.83 -0.23 9.12
CA ASN A 56 -11.27 -0.21 9.40
C ASN A 56 -11.63 -1.27 10.46
N ASN A 57 -12.81 -1.10 11.06
CA ASN A 57 -13.38 -1.98 12.10
C ASN A 57 -12.52 -2.01 13.37
N ILE A 58 -12.02 -0.84 13.78
CA ILE A 58 -11.23 -0.74 15.01
C ILE A 58 -12.19 -0.62 16.20
N PRO A 59 -12.11 -1.50 17.22
CA PRO A 59 -12.93 -1.36 18.41
C PRO A 59 -12.53 -0.08 19.17
N PRO A 60 -13.50 0.66 19.74
CA PRO A 60 -13.22 1.94 20.41
C PRO A 60 -12.30 1.80 21.63
N GLU A 61 -12.17 0.60 22.20
CA GLU A 61 -11.26 0.30 23.30
C GLU A 61 -9.80 0.13 22.87
N ALA A 62 -9.54 -0.06 21.56
CA ALA A 62 -8.18 -0.26 21.07
C ALA A 62 -7.42 1.06 20.95
N ASP A 63 -6.15 1.04 21.37
CA ASP A 63 -5.25 2.18 21.24
C ASP A 63 -4.78 2.33 19.78
N ALA A 64 -5.10 3.49 19.18
CA ALA A 64 -4.70 3.84 17.83
C ALA A 64 -3.17 3.82 17.65
N GLU A 65 -2.39 4.24 18.65
CA GLU A 65 -0.93 4.27 18.56
C GLU A 65 -0.35 2.86 18.49
N VAL A 66 -0.89 1.94 19.30
CA VAL A 66 -0.50 0.53 19.30
C VAL A 66 -0.84 -0.12 17.97
N LEU A 67 -2.00 0.19 17.39
CA LEU A 67 -2.40 -0.31 16.09
C LEU A 67 -1.50 0.19 14.96
N VAL A 68 -1.17 1.49 14.96
CA VAL A 68 -0.22 2.06 14.01
C VAL A 68 1.15 1.39 14.16
N ALA A 69 1.65 1.24 15.39
CA ALA A 69 2.91 0.55 15.65
C ALA A 69 2.86 -0.90 15.15
N ALA A 70 1.77 -1.63 15.40
CA ALA A 70 1.58 -3.01 14.96
C ALA A 70 1.61 -3.17 13.44
N VAL A 71 1.04 -2.24 12.68
CA VAL A 71 1.14 -2.23 11.20
C VAL A 71 2.58 -1.99 10.74
N MET A 72 3.35 -1.21 11.50
CA MET A 72 4.69 -0.74 11.14
C MET A 72 5.83 -1.61 11.66
N VAL A 73 5.55 -2.66 12.45
CA VAL A 73 6.59 -3.54 13.04
C VAL A 73 7.50 -4.10 11.94
N GLY A 74 8.80 -3.83 12.08
CA GLY A 74 9.84 -4.30 11.14
C GLY A 74 9.95 -3.47 9.85
N LEU A 75 9.20 -2.37 9.73
CA LEU A 75 9.21 -1.47 8.58
C LEU A 75 9.64 -0.04 8.94
N GLU A 76 10.14 0.18 10.16
CA GLU A 76 10.40 1.50 10.75
C GLU A 76 11.43 2.30 9.95
N GLU A 77 12.44 1.64 9.38
CA GLU A 77 13.48 2.30 8.59
C GLU A 77 13.07 2.52 7.12
N LYS A 78 12.06 1.79 6.65
CA LYS A 78 11.63 1.78 5.25
C LYS A 78 10.51 2.80 5.00
N ILE A 79 9.64 2.99 5.98
CA ILE A 79 8.43 3.82 5.90
C ILE A 79 8.65 5.15 6.62
N ASN A 80 8.28 6.25 5.95
CA ASN A 80 8.18 7.55 6.58
C ASN A 80 6.69 7.89 6.80
N ILE A 81 6.28 8.06 8.06
CA ILE A 81 4.90 8.43 8.40
C ILE A 81 4.76 9.94 8.27
N LEU A 82 3.85 10.39 7.41
CA LEU A 82 3.61 11.81 7.16
C LEU A 82 2.52 12.36 8.09
N GLN A 83 1.45 11.59 8.25
CA GLN A 83 0.30 11.96 9.06
C GLN A 83 -0.47 10.72 9.48
N ALA A 84 -0.98 10.70 10.70
CA ALA A 84 -1.97 9.74 11.17
C ALA A 84 -3.19 10.51 11.67
N THR A 85 -4.39 10.07 11.31
CA THR A 85 -5.65 10.70 11.71
C THR A 85 -6.63 9.61 12.08
N VAL A 86 -7.27 9.79 13.24
CA VAL A 86 -8.32 8.91 13.72
C VAL A 86 -9.65 9.57 13.38
N GLU A 87 -10.48 8.89 12.58
CA GLU A 87 -11.84 9.27 12.29
C GLU A 87 -12.77 8.39 13.14
N GLU A 88 -13.58 9.02 13.99
CA GLU A 88 -14.67 8.35 14.68
C GLU A 88 -15.83 8.17 13.69
N GLU A 89 -16.20 6.93 13.34
CA GLU A 89 -17.40 6.68 12.55
C GLU A 89 -18.64 6.50 13.46
N GLU A 90 -19.80 6.95 12.98
CA GLU A 90 -21.04 6.90 13.73
C GLU A 90 -21.54 5.45 13.95
N PHE A 91 -21.66 5.11 15.23
CA PHE A 91 -22.53 4.12 15.91
C PHE A 91 -22.47 2.62 15.55
N TRP A 92 -21.78 2.16 14.51
CA TRP A 92 -21.66 0.70 14.27
C TRP A 92 -20.44 0.21 13.47
N LYS A 93 -19.69 1.11 12.82
CA LYS A 93 -18.56 0.73 11.96
C LYS A 93 -17.18 0.73 12.66
N GLY A 94 -17.16 1.04 13.96
CA GLY A 94 -15.94 1.19 14.75
C GLY A 94 -15.17 2.46 14.39
N GLN A 95 -13.98 2.62 14.95
CA GLN A 95 -13.05 3.68 14.58
C GLN A 95 -12.37 3.35 13.25
N LYS A 96 -11.92 4.40 12.56
CA LYS A 96 -11.15 4.31 11.33
C LYS A 96 -9.86 5.11 11.46
N ILE A 97 -8.73 4.47 11.20
CA ILE A 97 -7.43 5.15 11.21
C ILE A 97 -6.95 5.33 9.78
N ILE A 98 -6.61 6.56 9.43
CA ILE A 98 -6.01 6.92 8.15
C ILE A 98 -4.56 7.32 8.40
N ILE A 99 -3.63 6.65 7.73
CA ILE A 99 -2.19 6.94 7.82
C ILE A 99 -1.69 7.31 6.42
N ALA A 100 -1.20 8.53 6.26
CA ALA A 100 -0.45 8.93 5.08
C ALA A 100 1.02 8.56 5.29
N ILE A 101 1.56 7.72 4.39
CA ILE A 101 2.94 7.26 4.47
C ILE A 101 3.68 7.51 3.15
N GLN A 102 5.00 7.51 3.24
CA GLN A 102 5.88 7.49 2.08
C GLN A 102 6.81 6.28 2.17
N ALA A 103 6.73 5.39 1.17
CA ALA A 103 7.49 4.15 1.13
C ALA A 103 7.75 3.68 -0.31
N GLU A 104 8.66 2.73 -0.46
CA GLU A 104 8.88 2.04 -1.73
C GLU A 104 7.76 1.06 -2.03
N VAL A 105 7.51 0.76 -3.31
CA VAL A 105 6.41 -0.13 -3.73
C VAL A 105 6.56 -1.53 -3.10
N GLN A 106 7.78 -2.04 -2.98
CA GLN A 106 8.05 -3.36 -2.37
C GLN A 106 7.67 -3.37 -0.89
N THR A 107 8.06 -2.33 -0.14
CA THR A 107 7.70 -2.17 1.28
C THR A 107 6.18 -2.11 1.47
N LEU A 108 5.44 -1.47 0.57
CA LEU A 108 3.98 -1.42 0.66
C LEU A 108 3.32 -2.80 0.54
N GLU A 109 3.96 -3.74 -0.17
CA GLU A 109 3.49 -5.12 -0.31
C GLU A 109 3.79 -6.00 0.93
N GLU A 110 4.75 -5.60 1.78
CA GLU A 110 5.13 -6.28 3.03
C GLU A 110 4.16 -5.98 4.18
N ILE A 111 3.49 -4.81 4.16
CA ILE A 111 2.54 -4.41 5.19
C ILE A 111 1.38 -5.43 5.27
N PRO A 112 0.92 -5.86 6.46
CA PRO A 112 -0.15 -6.84 6.60
C PRO A 112 -1.50 -6.32 6.04
N GLU A 113 -2.37 -7.21 5.58
CA GLU A 113 -3.75 -6.90 5.15
C GLU A 113 -4.77 -7.04 6.29
N THR A 114 -4.40 -7.78 7.33
CA THR A 114 -5.26 -8.04 8.48
C THR A 114 -4.39 -8.11 9.72
N LEU A 115 -4.80 -7.38 10.75
CA LEU A 115 -4.23 -7.48 12.09
C LEU A 115 -5.22 -8.19 13.01
N LYS A 116 -4.71 -9.05 13.88
CA LYS A 116 -5.51 -9.68 14.95
C LYS A 116 -5.28 -8.89 16.23
N ILE A 117 -6.34 -8.34 16.81
CA ILE A 117 -6.27 -7.67 18.12
C ILE A 117 -6.50 -8.70 19.22
N SER A 118 -7.53 -9.52 19.06
CA SER A 118 -7.91 -10.61 19.95
C SER A 118 -8.19 -11.88 19.14
N GLU A 119 -8.65 -12.95 19.78
CA GLU A 119 -8.93 -14.23 19.09
C GLU A 119 -10.01 -14.07 18.01
N ASP A 120 -11.01 -13.24 18.29
CA ASP A 120 -12.18 -13.02 17.42
C ASP A 120 -12.14 -11.69 16.65
N GLU A 121 -11.38 -10.69 17.12
CA GLU A 121 -11.37 -9.36 16.50
C GLU A 121 -10.24 -9.17 15.50
N ARG A 122 -10.61 -8.67 14.32
CA ARG A 122 -9.71 -8.44 13.20
C ARG A 122 -9.87 -7.04 12.64
N VAL A 123 -8.76 -6.34 12.51
CA VAL A 123 -8.69 -5.05 11.82
C VAL A 123 -8.25 -5.27 10.39
N THR A 124 -9.04 -4.75 9.45
CA THR A 124 -8.70 -4.81 8.03
C THR A 124 -7.86 -3.62 7.64
N VAL A 125 -6.71 -3.87 7.02
CA VAL A 125 -5.73 -2.85 6.62
C VAL A 125 -5.72 -2.75 5.09
N PHE A 126 -6.15 -1.60 4.58
CA PHE A 126 -6.14 -1.25 3.16
C PHE A 126 -4.96 -0.33 2.87
N VAL A 127 -4.20 -0.62 1.83
CA VAL A 127 -3.06 0.21 1.41
C VAL A 127 -3.22 0.60 -0.04
N GLU A 128 -3.27 1.92 -0.28
CA GLU A 128 -3.46 2.49 -1.60
C GLU A 128 -2.30 2.15 -2.54
N GLY A 129 -2.66 1.83 -3.79
CA GLY A 129 -1.76 1.52 -4.90
C GLY A 129 -1.04 0.18 -4.79
N ARG A 130 -1.40 -0.71 -3.85
CA ARG A 130 -0.91 -2.09 -3.89
C ARG A 130 -1.31 -2.75 -5.19
N LYS A 131 -0.49 -3.70 -5.65
CA LYS A 131 -0.90 -4.59 -6.74
C LYS A 131 -2.18 -5.32 -6.34
N PRO A 132 -3.21 -5.38 -7.20
CA PRO A 132 -4.43 -6.07 -6.88
C PRO A 132 -4.14 -7.56 -6.64
N ARG A 133 -4.91 -8.17 -5.74
CA ARG A 133 -4.97 -9.63 -5.61
C ARG A 133 -6.07 -10.16 -6.51
N CYS A 134 -5.75 -11.23 -7.22
CA CYS A 134 -6.74 -11.92 -8.03
C CYS A 134 -7.77 -12.62 -7.12
N PHE A 135 -9.05 -12.31 -7.30
CA PHE A 135 -10.14 -12.96 -6.56
C PHE A 135 -10.31 -14.45 -6.89
N GLY A 136 -9.75 -14.93 -8.00
CA GLY A 136 -9.81 -16.34 -8.38
C GLY A 136 -8.72 -17.19 -7.72
N CYS A 137 -7.46 -16.76 -7.82
CA CYS A 137 -6.30 -17.55 -7.36
C CYS A 137 -5.57 -16.97 -6.14
N GLY A 138 -5.94 -15.78 -5.66
CA GLY A 138 -5.30 -15.12 -4.52
C GLY A 138 -3.91 -14.53 -4.77
N LYS A 139 -3.32 -14.73 -5.96
CA LYS A 139 -1.99 -14.22 -6.33
C LYS A 139 -2.04 -12.71 -6.60
N LYS A 140 -0.96 -12.00 -6.26
CA LYS A 140 -0.79 -10.55 -6.50
C LYS A 140 -0.48 -10.28 -7.98
N GLY A 141 -0.81 -9.08 -8.46
CA GLY A 141 -0.35 -8.55 -9.76
C GLY A 141 -1.33 -8.67 -10.92
N HIS A 142 -2.49 -9.30 -10.74
CA HIS A 142 -3.51 -9.40 -11.78
C HIS A 142 -4.91 -9.45 -11.18
N VAL A 143 -5.92 -9.18 -12.01
CA VAL A 143 -7.34 -9.30 -11.65
C VAL A 143 -7.92 -10.61 -12.17
N ARG A 144 -9.12 -10.99 -11.71
CA ARG A 144 -9.76 -12.26 -12.09
C ARG A 144 -9.88 -12.47 -13.61
N ALA A 145 -10.09 -11.39 -14.37
CA ALA A 145 -10.20 -11.43 -15.83
C ALA A 145 -8.90 -11.90 -16.53
N GLU A 146 -7.75 -11.67 -15.89
CA GLU A 146 -6.41 -12.03 -16.41
C GLU A 146 -5.86 -13.30 -15.74
N CYS A 147 -6.68 -13.96 -14.92
CA CYS A 147 -6.24 -15.15 -14.19
C CYS A 147 -6.13 -16.33 -15.15
N GLN A 148 -4.92 -16.82 -15.38
CA GLN A 148 -4.74 -18.08 -16.08
C GLN A 148 -5.41 -19.20 -15.27
N PRO A 149 -6.23 -20.06 -15.90
CA PRO A 149 -6.89 -21.15 -15.22
C PRO A 149 -5.81 -22.10 -14.68
N GLN A 150 -5.71 -22.23 -13.36
CA GLN A 150 -4.91 -23.29 -12.76
C GLN A 150 -5.54 -24.63 -13.19
N PRO A 151 -4.76 -25.61 -13.66
CA PRO A 151 -5.27 -26.97 -13.82
C PRO A 151 -5.81 -27.40 -12.46
N LYS A 152 -7.10 -27.79 -12.41
CA LYS A 152 -7.73 -28.26 -11.17
C LYS A 152 -6.79 -29.31 -10.57
N PRO A 153 -6.34 -29.19 -9.31
CA PRO A 153 -5.67 -30.29 -8.64
C PRO A 153 -6.59 -31.49 -8.78
N GLN A 154 -6.18 -32.49 -9.56
CA GLN A 154 -6.86 -33.77 -9.56
C GLN A 154 -6.83 -34.19 -8.10
N GLU A 155 -8.00 -34.18 -7.45
CA GLU A 155 -8.20 -34.78 -6.13
C GLU A 155 -7.58 -36.16 -6.21
N ALA A 156 -6.37 -36.28 -5.66
CA ALA A 156 -5.75 -37.56 -5.43
C ALA A 156 -6.72 -38.28 -4.51
N ALA A 157 -7.43 -39.26 -5.09
CA ALA A 157 -8.39 -40.09 -4.41
C ALA A 157 -7.85 -40.46 -3.03
N GLN A 158 -8.46 -39.92 -1.97
CA GLN A 158 -8.19 -40.36 -0.62
C GLN A 158 -8.50 -41.86 -0.57
N PRO A 159 -7.53 -42.75 -0.27
CA PRO A 159 -7.90 -44.08 0.19
C PRO A 159 -8.58 -43.90 1.55
N SER A 160 -9.85 -44.29 1.64
CA SER A 160 -10.57 -44.46 2.90
C SER A 160 -9.89 -45.60 3.69
N GLY A 161 -8.86 -45.26 4.45
CA GLY A 161 -8.16 -46.16 5.35
C GLY A 161 -8.75 -46.05 6.76
N LYS A 162 -9.26 -47.18 7.25
CA LYS A 162 -9.85 -47.38 8.57
C LYS A 162 -8.93 -46.95 9.71
N GLU A 163 -9.56 -46.48 10.78
CA GLU A 163 -9.01 -46.32 12.12
C GLU A 163 -8.29 -47.60 12.59
N GLU A 164 -7.01 -47.50 12.96
CA GLU A 164 -6.44 -48.27 14.07
C GLU A 164 -5.49 -47.37 14.85
N ALA A 165 -5.78 -47.26 16.14
CA ALA A 165 -4.96 -46.59 17.13
C ALA A 165 -3.72 -47.43 17.46
N VAL A 166 -2.54 -46.82 17.48
CA VAL A 166 -1.42 -47.30 18.32
C VAL A 166 -0.51 -46.12 18.69
N SER A 167 -0.27 -46.03 19.99
CA SER A 167 0.61 -45.13 20.72
C SER A 167 2.04 -45.69 20.73
N SER A 168 3.06 -44.86 20.48
CA SER A 168 4.34 -44.92 21.21
C SER A 168 5.32 -43.81 20.80
N GLU A 169 5.60 -42.95 21.78
CA GLU A 169 6.92 -42.43 22.18
C GLU A 169 8.16 -43.02 21.50
N THR A 170 9.02 -42.19 20.87
CA THR A 170 10.48 -42.16 21.12
C THR A 170 11.17 -40.99 20.43
N ALA A 171 12.31 -40.62 20.99
CA ALA A 171 13.09 -39.42 20.77
C ALA A 171 14.25 -39.57 19.75
N LEU A 172 14.93 -38.44 19.51
CA LEU A 172 16.34 -38.24 19.13
C LEU A 172 16.74 -38.13 17.64
N VAL A 173 17.30 -36.94 17.35
CA VAL A 173 18.60 -36.65 16.70
C VAL A 173 18.80 -37.02 15.22
N GLY A 174 19.16 -36.02 14.41
CA GLY A 174 19.90 -36.24 13.16
C GLY A 174 20.02 -35.01 12.24
N PRO A 175 21.24 -34.51 11.95
CA PRO A 175 21.51 -33.36 11.07
C PRO A 175 21.87 -33.77 9.63
N GLY A 176 21.83 -32.79 8.71
CA GLY A 176 22.66 -32.79 7.49
C GLY A 176 21.90 -32.94 6.16
N GLY A 177 22.17 -32.05 5.20
CA GLY A 177 21.66 -32.16 3.84
C GLY A 177 21.85 -30.92 2.97
N THR A 178 23.09 -30.63 2.60
CA THR A 178 23.52 -29.78 1.46
C THR A 178 23.04 -30.34 0.11
N THR A 179 22.59 -29.47 -0.81
CA THR A 179 22.81 -29.50 -2.28
C THR A 179 22.33 -28.12 -2.80
N GLU A 180 23.22 -27.23 -3.26
CA GLU A 180 23.79 -27.12 -4.61
C GLU A 180 22.78 -27.19 -5.76
N GLY A 181 22.57 -26.05 -6.42
CA GLY A 181 22.75 -25.99 -7.87
C GLY A 181 21.55 -25.63 -8.75
N VAL A 182 21.82 -24.66 -9.65
CA VAL A 182 21.35 -24.64 -11.06
C VAL A 182 19.93 -24.06 -11.26
N GLU A 183 19.56 -23.24 -12.26
CA GLU A 183 20.16 -22.77 -13.52
C GLU A 183 19.62 -21.37 -13.85
N VAL A 184 20.41 -20.60 -14.59
CA VAL A 184 20.05 -19.37 -15.30
C VAL A 184 19.29 -19.75 -16.58
N THR A 185 18.18 -19.07 -16.89
CA THR A 185 17.73 -18.96 -18.29
C THR A 185 17.20 -17.57 -18.63
N GLU A 186 17.75 -17.11 -19.74
CA GLU A 186 17.57 -15.89 -20.52
C GLU A 186 16.14 -15.58 -20.99
N ALA A 187 15.90 -14.26 -21.10
CA ALA A 187 15.31 -13.52 -22.21
C ALA A 187 14.07 -14.07 -22.96
N ALA A 188 13.01 -13.26 -22.92
CA ALA A 188 12.19 -12.99 -24.11
C ALA A 188 11.50 -11.62 -23.98
N GLU A 189 11.95 -10.67 -24.79
CA GLU A 189 11.20 -9.47 -25.16
C GLU A 189 10.01 -9.87 -26.04
N PRO A 190 8.86 -9.17 -25.92
CA PRO A 190 8.18 -8.75 -27.14
C PRO A 190 7.66 -7.31 -27.08
N THR A 191 8.18 -6.53 -28.03
CA THR A 191 7.46 -5.74 -29.05
C THR A 191 6.34 -4.78 -28.64
N GLU A 192 6.60 -3.52 -29.01
CA GLU A 192 5.64 -2.46 -29.31
C GLU A 192 4.42 -2.95 -30.10
N GLU A 193 3.23 -2.51 -29.68
CA GLU A 193 2.13 -2.30 -30.62
C GLU A 193 1.26 -1.10 -30.17
N GLU A 194 1.16 -0.16 -31.09
CA GLU A 194 0.32 1.03 -31.06
C GLU A 194 -1.14 0.71 -30.73
N LYS A 195 -1.78 1.53 -29.88
CA LYS A 195 -3.20 1.84 -30.08
C LYS A 195 -3.57 3.24 -29.61
N LYS A 196 -3.70 4.09 -30.62
CA LYS A 196 -4.34 5.41 -30.64
C LYS A 196 -5.86 5.21 -30.63
N SER A 197 -6.53 5.64 -29.57
CA SER A 197 -7.98 5.88 -29.53
C SER A 197 -8.21 7.04 -28.57
N GLU A 198 -8.29 8.26 -29.08
CA GLU A 198 -9.50 8.90 -29.61
C GLU A 198 -10.44 9.37 -28.49
N GLU A 199 -10.58 10.68 -28.54
CA GLU A 199 -11.18 11.61 -27.61
C GLU A 199 -12.70 11.58 -27.78
N THR A 200 -13.46 11.40 -26.70
CA THR A 200 -14.86 11.86 -26.70
C THR A 200 -15.25 12.43 -25.35
N LYS A 201 -15.33 13.74 -25.37
CA LYS A 201 -15.72 14.66 -24.32
C LYS A 201 -17.24 14.55 -24.11
N LYS A 202 -17.69 14.16 -22.92
CA LYS A 202 -19.06 14.41 -22.44
C LYS A 202 -18.98 15.12 -21.10
N GLU A 203 -19.18 16.42 -21.16
CA GLU A 203 -19.48 17.27 -20.00
C GLU A 203 -20.96 17.04 -19.67
N GLU A 204 -21.24 16.36 -18.56
CA GLU A 204 -22.57 16.38 -17.93
C GLU A 204 -22.42 17.04 -16.55
N GLY A 205 -23.18 18.12 -16.39
CA GLY A 205 -23.06 19.08 -15.30
C GLY A 205 -23.42 18.50 -13.94
N TRP A 206 -22.64 18.90 -12.94
CA TRP A 206 -22.97 18.71 -11.54
C TRP A 206 -23.74 19.93 -11.01
N PRO A 207 -24.78 19.73 -10.19
CA PRO A 207 -25.60 20.81 -9.65
C PRO A 207 -24.80 21.73 -8.72
N GLU A 208 -24.93 23.03 -8.96
CA GLU A 208 -24.47 24.10 -8.07
C GLU A 208 -25.15 23.97 -6.70
N GLY A 209 -24.37 23.68 -5.66
CA GLY A 209 -24.92 23.69 -4.31
C GLY A 209 -23.98 23.19 -3.23
N LEU A 210 -22.88 23.89 -2.99
CA LEU A 210 -22.32 24.17 -1.65
C LEU A 210 -21.04 25.00 -1.82
N ARG A 211 -21.24 26.33 -1.77
CA ARG A 211 -20.18 27.33 -1.65
C ARG A 211 -19.62 27.26 -0.23
N THR A 212 -18.34 26.93 -0.09
CA THR A 212 -17.50 27.46 0.99
C THR A 212 -16.23 28.02 0.39
N ASP A 213 -16.22 29.35 0.39
CA ASP A 213 -15.14 30.32 0.40
C ASP A 213 -13.92 30.22 -0.53
N LYS A 214 -13.79 31.32 -1.25
CA LYS A 214 -12.72 31.72 -2.15
C LYS A 214 -11.45 31.99 -1.34
N VAL A 215 -10.33 31.40 -1.74
CA VAL A 215 -9.04 32.08 -1.68
C VAL A 215 -8.62 32.38 -3.12
N ARG A 216 -8.73 33.66 -3.48
CA ARG A 216 -8.19 34.20 -4.73
C ARG A 216 -6.68 34.37 -4.53
N ILE A 217 -5.90 33.69 -5.35
CA ILE A 217 -4.48 33.97 -5.56
C ILE A 217 -4.38 34.82 -6.83
N PHE A 218 -3.68 35.96 -6.78
CA PHE A 218 -2.89 36.62 -7.84
C PHE A 218 -2.46 38.02 -7.33
N PRO A 219 -1.32 38.59 -7.78
CA PRO A 219 -0.03 38.00 -8.15
C PRO A 219 1.02 38.13 -7.02
#